data_AF-A0A3G1J0V4-F1
#
_entry.id   AF-A0A3G1J0V4-F1
#
_cell.length_a   1.000
_cell.length_b   1.000
_cell.length_c   1.000
_cell.angle_alpha   90.00
_cell.angle_beta   90.00
_cell.angle_gamma   90.00
#
_symmetry.space_group_name_H-M   'P 1'
#
loop_
_entity.id
_entity.type
_entity.pdbx_description
1 polymer ?
#
loop_
_entity_poly.entity_id
_entity_poly.type
_entity_poly.pdbx_seq_one_letter_code
_entity_poly.pdbx_strand_id
1 'polypeptide(L)'
;MGAWGYDLFDNDAAGDLEVVWESYVVRGRQVDPEHWTGERIHDFFRLYFRAAFSSGSWLGHGETPLEMLALGGLFLKNGIPIPDDLRKRLAEAANHELRRDRLKEWASPRRREKALVQFLEAVGGERVPEVVATNPVREEVKRWREFARQYPRWIRVVKERKGGDEEANRLWPRAFFDHMGAAVGRGARTNDWKLRNSVYQYRLMAVAFLLGWWLDLPEEQTMSLIEAAERTRGEVNAIQYLGTEPD
;
A
#
# COMPACT_ATOMS: atom_id res chain seq x y z
N MET A 1 -22.76 11.61 4.16
CA MET A 1 -21.67 11.88 5.13
C MET A 1 -21.24 13.32 4.94
N GLY A 2 -21.22 14.11 6.02
CA GLY A 2 -20.72 15.50 5.95
C GLY A 2 -19.24 15.50 5.58
N ALA A 3 -18.79 16.48 4.81
CA ALA A 3 -17.38 16.58 4.48
C ALA A 3 -16.58 16.89 5.76
N TRP A 4 -15.51 16.12 6.02
CA TRP A 4 -14.51 16.45 7.04
C TRP A 4 -13.99 17.88 6.81
N GLY A 5 -13.67 18.59 7.89
CA GLY A 5 -13.35 20.01 7.88
C GLY A 5 -12.02 20.31 7.19
N TYR A 6 -11.06 20.91 7.90
CA TYR A 6 -9.71 21.10 7.34
C TYR A 6 -8.61 21.02 8.41
N ASP A 7 -8.95 21.17 9.68
CA ASP A 7 -8.00 21.11 10.79
C ASP A 7 -7.64 19.65 11.17
N LEU A 8 -6.61 19.46 11.99
CA LEU A 8 -6.15 18.17 12.50
C LEU A 8 -7.24 17.40 13.24
N PHE A 9 -8.18 18.13 13.84
CA PHE A 9 -9.27 17.58 14.66
C PHE A 9 -10.61 17.45 13.93
N ASP A 10 -10.74 17.96 12.70
CA ASP A 10 -12.00 17.96 11.97
C ASP A 10 -12.26 16.62 11.24
N ASN A 11 -12.06 15.49 11.94
CA ASN A 11 -12.27 14.13 11.44
C ASN A 11 -12.66 13.19 12.59
N ASP A 12 -13.34 12.09 12.27
CA ASP A 12 -13.90 11.17 13.27
C ASP A 12 -12.81 10.53 14.15
N ALA A 13 -11.69 10.13 13.54
CA ALA A 13 -10.53 9.56 14.25
C ALA A 13 -9.96 10.49 15.33
N ALA A 14 -9.99 11.80 15.11
CA ALA A 14 -9.54 12.76 16.11
C ALA A 14 -10.50 12.87 17.30
N GLY A 15 -11.81 12.76 17.07
CA GLY A 15 -12.82 12.82 18.13
C GLY A 15 -12.68 11.67 19.13
N ASP A 16 -12.51 10.45 18.64
CA ASP A 16 -12.27 9.27 19.48
C ASP A 16 -10.97 9.42 20.30
N LEU A 17 -9.93 9.98 19.68
CA LEU A 17 -8.65 10.20 20.34
C LEU A 17 -8.72 11.27 21.44
N GLU A 18 -9.49 12.34 21.25
CA GLU A 18 -9.71 13.35 22.29
C GLU A 18 -10.36 12.74 23.53
N VAL A 19 -11.33 11.83 23.36
CA VAL A 19 -11.99 11.14 24.49
C VAL A 19 -10.99 10.30 25.28
N VAL A 20 -10.12 9.55 24.60
CA VAL A 20 -9.05 8.76 25.23
C VAL A 20 -8.05 9.68 25.95
N TRP A 21 -7.65 10.76 25.31
CA TRP A 21 -6.72 11.73 25.87
C TRP A 21 -7.24 12.36 27.16
N GLU A 22 -8.48 12.85 27.16
CA GLU A 22 -9.11 13.43 28.35
C GLU A 22 -9.27 12.40 29.47
N SER A 23 -9.61 11.16 29.13
CA SER A 23 -9.87 10.11 30.11
C SER A 23 -8.60 9.63 30.82
N TYR A 24 -7.47 9.56 30.12
CA TYR A 24 -6.25 8.96 30.65
C TYR A 24 -5.12 9.96 30.83
N VAL A 25 -4.82 10.77 29.81
CA VAL A 25 -3.66 11.67 29.83
C VAL A 25 -3.92 12.88 30.72
N VAL A 26 -5.04 13.59 30.51
CA VAL A 26 -5.35 14.79 31.30
C VAL A 26 -5.52 14.45 32.77
N ARG A 27 -6.32 13.42 33.08
CA ARG A 27 -6.49 12.94 34.46
C ARG A 27 -5.19 12.42 35.05
N GLY A 28 -4.43 11.64 34.29
CA GLY A 28 -3.14 11.11 34.72
C GLY A 28 -2.17 12.22 35.12
N ARG A 29 -2.04 13.26 34.29
CA ARG A 29 -1.19 14.43 34.57
C ARG A 29 -1.66 15.28 35.75
N GLN A 30 -2.97 15.31 36.04
CA GLN A 30 -3.49 15.99 37.22
C GLN A 30 -3.12 15.26 38.51
N VAL A 31 -3.10 13.92 38.48
CA VAL A 31 -2.77 13.10 39.65
C VAL A 31 -1.26 12.99 39.85
N ASP A 32 -0.51 12.74 38.77
CA ASP A 32 0.94 12.51 38.81
C ASP A 32 1.62 13.12 37.57
N PRO A 33 1.89 14.45 37.58
CA PRO A 33 2.50 15.14 36.44
C PRO A 33 3.95 14.72 36.18
N GLU A 34 4.66 14.22 37.20
CA GLU A 34 6.05 13.77 37.06
C GLU A 34 6.13 12.42 36.35
N HIS A 35 5.17 11.54 36.59
CA HIS A 35 5.08 10.27 35.88
C HIS A 35 4.56 10.44 34.44
N TRP A 36 3.58 11.31 34.21
CA TRP A 36 2.96 11.50 32.89
C TRP A 36 3.76 12.44 31.98
N THR A 37 5.00 12.05 31.68
CA THR A 37 5.87 12.73 30.72
C THR A 37 5.45 12.45 29.27
N GLY A 38 6.00 13.22 28.32
CA GLY A 38 5.77 12.99 26.88
C GLY A 38 6.17 11.58 26.43
N GLU A 39 7.24 11.01 26.98
CA GLU A 39 7.67 9.64 26.69
C GLU A 39 6.66 8.61 27.19
N ARG A 40 6.13 8.78 28.41
CA ARG A 40 5.13 7.87 28.98
C ARG A 40 3.80 7.92 28.23
N ILE A 41 3.37 9.10 27.84
CA ILE A 41 2.19 9.28 26.98
C ILE A 41 2.41 8.60 25.63
N HIS A 42 3.59 8.76 25.03
CA HIS A 42 3.94 8.08 23.79
C HIS A 42 3.94 6.56 23.95
N ASP A 43 4.50 6.00 25.03
CA ASP A 43 4.48 4.56 25.30
C ASP A 43 3.05 4.01 25.45
N PHE A 44 2.18 4.74 26.11
CA PHE A 44 0.76 4.40 26.22
C PHE A 44 0.11 4.31 24.82
N PHE A 45 0.28 5.34 24.00
CA PHE A 45 -0.28 5.36 22.65
C PHE A 45 0.42 4.40 21.68
N ARG A 46 1.65 4.00 21.94
CA ARG A 46 2.33 2.97 21.16
C ARG A 46 1.61 1.62 21.24
N LEU A 47 1.02 1.31 22.40
CA LEU A 47 0.19 0.11 22.58
C LEU A 47 -1.17 0.26 21.90
N TYR A 48 -1.75 1.47 21.99
CA TYR A 48 -3.02 1.80 21.34
C TYR A 48 -2.93 1.71 19.81
N PHE A 49 -1.88 2.28 19.22
CA PHE A 49 -1.63 2.30 17.77
C PHE A 49 -0.69 1.18 17.33
N ARG A 50 -0.92 -0.05 17.79
CA ARG A 50 0.00 -1.18 17.51
C ARG A 50 0.34 -1.31 16.02
N ALA A 51 -0.61 -1.08 15.11
CA ALA A 51 -0.38 -1.12 13.66
C ALA A 51 0.61 -0.05 13.17
N ALA A 52 0.52 1.18 13.68
CA ALA A 52 1.44 2.29 13.37
C ALA A 52 2.88 1.98 13.78
N PHE A 53 3.04 1.31 14.92
CA PHE A 53 4.36 1.10 15.52
C PHE A 53 5.01 -0.27 15.25
N SER A 54 4.25 -1.26 14.76
CA SER A 54 4.76 -2.62 14.51
C SER A 54 4.91 -3.02 13.05
N SER A 55 4.31 -2.28 12.10
CA SER A 55 4.34 -2.64 10.67
C SER A 55 5.06 -1.57 9.83
N GLY A 56 5.89 -2.02 8.88
CA GLY A 56 6.61 -1.13 7.96
C GLY A 56 5.74 -0.43 6.92
N SER A 57 4.42 -0.69 6.87
CA SER A 57 3.48 -0.17 5.87
C SER A 57 2.25 0.50 6.49
N TRP A 58 2.37 1.02 7.71
CA TRP A 58 1.25 1.57 8.49
C TRP A 58 0.50 2.73 7.81
N LEU A 59 1.19 3.50 6.97
CA LEU A 59 0.61 4.60 6.20
C LEU A 59 -0.53 4.18 5.25
N GLY A 60 -0.60 2.89 4.87
CA GLY A 60 -1.69 2.36 4.04
C GLY A 60 -2.91 1.87 4.82
N HIS A 61 -2.90 1.94 6.15
CA HIS A 61 -3.96 1.40 6.99
C HIS A 61 -4.97 2.48 7.36
N GLY A 62 -6.09 2.52 6.64
CA GLY A 62 -7.30 3.25 7.01
C GLY A 62 -7.04 4.68 7.47
N GLU A 63 -7.42 4.97 8.72
CA GLU A 63 -7.36 6.29 9.36
C GLU A 63 -6.09 6.51 10.20
N THR A 64 -5.16 5.56 10.24
CA THR A 64 -3.96 5.65 11.10
C THR A 64 -3.10 6.89 10.87
N PRO A 65 -2.90 7.38 9.63
CA PRO A 65 -2.25 8.69 9.43
C PRO A 65 -3.00 9.85 10.09
N LEU A 66 -4.34 9.85 10.08
CA LEU A 66 -5.16 10.88 10.69
C LEU A 66 -5.10 10.80 12.22
N GLU A 67 -5.17 9.60 12.78
CA GLU A 67 -5.00 9.36 14.22
C GLU A 67 -3.63 9.87 14.72
N MET A 68 -2.57 9.62 13.96
CA MET A 68 -1.23 10.11 14.29
C MET A 68 -1.16 11.63 14.24
N LEU A 69 -1.76 12.27 13.25
CA LEU A 69 -1.85 13.73 13.17
C LEU A 69 -2.60 14.32 14.36
N ALA A 70 -3.74 13.73 14.73
CA ALA A 70 -4.51 14.15 15.90
C ALA A 70 -3.71 13.97 17.20
N LEU A 71 -2.96 12.87 17.34
CA LEU A 71 -2.07 12.64 18.48
C LEU A 71 -1.01 13.74 18.58
N GLY A 72 -0.32 14.05 17.48
CA GLY A 72 0.64 15.15 17.44
C GLY A 72 0.01 16.49 17.79
N GLY A 73 -1.19 16.75 17.27
CA GLY A 73 -1.98 17.93 17.62
C GLY A 73 -2.26 18.03 19.11
N LEU A 74 -2.58 16.92 19.79
CA LEU A 74 -2.81 16.88 21.23
C LEU A 74 -1.56 17.19 22.05
N PHE A 75 -0.39 16.68 21.65
CA PHE A 75 0.88 17.05 22.28
C PHE A 75 1.13 18.56 22.18
N LEU A 76 0.97 19.14 20.98
CA LEU A 76 1.17 20.57 20.74
C LEU A 76 0.16 21.44 21.51
N LYS A 77 -1.13 21.10 21.43
CA LYS A 77 -2.24 21.80 22.12
C LYS A 77 -2.03 21.86 23.64
N ASN A 78 -1.41 20.83 24.21
CA ASN A 78 -1.18 20.72 25.66
C ASN A 78 0.26 21.09 26.07
N GLY A 79 1.07 21.66 25.17
CA GLY A 79 2.45 22.08 25.47
C GLY A 79 3.34 20.92 25.95
N ILE A 80 3.08 19.70 25.49
CA ILE A 80 3.83 18.50 25.87
C ILE A 80 4.99 18.32 24.90
N PRO A 81 6.24 18.16 25.38
CA PRO A 81 7.36 17.81 24.52
C PRO A 81 7.09 16.51 23.76
N ILE A 82 7.25 16.54 22.44
CA ILE A 82 7.08 15.39 21.56
C ILE A 82 8.39 14.58 21.55
N PRO A 83 8.36 13.27 21.89
CA PRO A 83 9.53 12.41 21.79
C PRO A 83 10.03 12.28 20.35
N ASP A 84 11.34 12.15 20.15
CA ASP A 84 11.94 12.13 18.81
C ASP A 84 11.44 10.96 17.94
N ASP A 85 11.23 9.79 18.53
CA ASP A 85 10.64 8.63 17.86
C ASP A 85 9.23 8.90 17.33
N LEU A 86 8.44 9.69 18.09
CA LEU A 86 7.11 10.10 17.68
C LEU A 86 7.19 11.18 16.60
N ARG A 87 8.09 12.15 16.75
CA ARG A 87 8.31 13.25 15.80
C ARG A 87 8.49 12.75 14.37
N LYS A 88 9.33 11.72 14.17
CA LYS A 88 9.54 11.11 12.85
C LYS A 88 8.26 10.58 12.23
N ARG A 89 7.43 9.90 13.03
CA ARG A 89 6.16 9.30 12.56
C ARG A 89 5.09 10.35 12.28
N LEU A 90 5.04 11.41 13.07
CA LEU A 90 4.18 12.57 12.82
C LEU A 90 4.54 13.23 11.49
N ALA A 91 5.83 13.39 11.20
CA ALA A 91 6.29 13.91 9.92
C ALA A 91 5.94 12.98 8.74
N GLU A 92 6.07 11.66 8.91
CA GLU A 92 5.63 10.67 7.90
C GLU A 92 4.12 10.75 7.63
N ALA A 93 3.28 10.83 8.67
CA ALA A 93 1.83 10.99 8.53
C ALA A 93 1.46 12.29 7.82
N ALA A 94 2.05 13.41 8.22
CA ALA A 94 1.80 14.71 7.60
C ALA A 94 2.20 14.72 6.12
N ASN A 95 3.38 14.22 5.78
CA ASN A 95 3.81 14.11 4.39
C ASN A 95 2.92 13.14 3.59
N HIS A 96 2.41 12.07 4.19
CA HIS A 96 1.45 11.17 3.56
C HIS A 96 0.14 11.86 3.21
N GLU A 97 -0.42 12.64 4.15
CA GLU A 97 -1.68 13.38 3.98
C GLU A 97 -1.53 14.66 3.13
N LEU A 98 -0.31 15.17 2.95
CA LEU A 98 0.02 16.25 2.02
C LEU A 98 0.01 15.83 0.55
N ARG A 99 -0.15 14.53 0.24
CA ARG A 99 -0.22 14.04 -1.14
C ARG A 99 -1.51 14.49 -1.81
N ARG A 100 -1.43 14.72 -3.13
CA ARG A 100 -2.52 15.36 -3.88
C ARG A 100 -3.81 14.56 -3.90
N ASP A 101 -3.72 13.24 -3.90
CA ASP A 101 -4.87 12.33 -3.83
C ASP A 101 -5.58 12.43 -2.48
N ARG A 102 -4.83 12.47 -1.38
CA ARG A 102 -5.35 12.61 0.00
C ARG A 102 -5.98 13.97 0.24
N LEU A 103 -5.32 15.05 -0.17
CA LEU A 103 -5.83 16.42 0.00
C LEU A 103 -7.20 16.64 -0.66
N LYS A 104 -7.50 15.93 -1.75
CA LYS A 104 -8.79 16.04 -2.47
C LYS A 104 -9.97 15.45 -1.71
N GLU A 105 -9.73 14.60 -0.71
CA GLU A 105 -10.77 13.99 0.12
C GLU A 105 -11.42 15.01 1.09
N TRP A 106 -10.75 16.14 1.32
CA TRP A 106 -11.17 17.17 2.29
C TRP A 106 -12.05 18.26 1.67
N ALA A 107 -12.93 18.87 2.48
CA ALA A 107 -13.82 19.95 2.04
C ALA A 107 -13.07 21.14 1.43
N SER A 108 -11.87 21.43 1.94
CA SER A 108 -11.02 22.51 1.43
C SER A 108 -9.56 22.07 1.34
N PRO A 109 -9.12 21.51 0.19
CA PRO A 109 -7.77 20.97 0.01
C PRO A 109 -6.66 21.99 0.32
N ARG A 110 -6.84 23.25 -0.09
CA ARG A 110 -5.86 24.32 0.16
C ARG A 110 -5.73 24.67 1.65
N ARG A 111 -6.85 24.70 2.38
CA ARG A 111 -6.82 24.96 3.83
C ARG A 111 -6.21 23.80 4.58
N ARG A 112 -6.52 22.57 4.15
CA ARG A 112 -5.92 21.35 4.71
C ARG A 112 -4.42 21.33 4.49
N GLU A 113 -3.95 21.61 3.28
CA GLU A 113 -2.52 21.69 2.98
C GLU A 113 -1.82 22.70 3.90
N LYS A 114 -2.41 23.90 4.07
CA LYS A 114 -1.85 24.91 4.97
C LYS A 114 -1.76 24.41 6.42
N ALA A 115 -2.81 23.78 6.94
CA ALA A 115 -2.82 23.24 8.29
C ALA A 115 -1.76 22.15 8.49
N LEU A 116 -1.61 21.24 7.52
CA LEU A 116 -0.62 20.18 7.55
C LEU A 116 0.82 20.70 7.47
N VAL A 117 1.08 21.74 6.66
CA VAL A 117 2.39 22.39 6.60
C VAL A 117 2.74 23.06 7.93
N GLN A 118 1.79 23.79 8.52
CA GLN A 118 1.99 24.41 9.84
C GLN A 118 2.24 23.37 10.94
N PHE A 119 1.51 22.26 10.91
CA PHE A 119 1.74 21.14 11.82
C PHE A 119 3.15 20.55 11.64
N LEU A 120 3.58 20.34 10.39
CA LEU A 120 4.89 19.80 10.06
C LEU A 120 6.01 20.70 10.60
N GLU A 121 5.89 22.01 10.42
CA GLU A 121 6.81 23.00 10.99
C GLU A 121 6.82 22.95 12.52
N ALA A 122 5.65 22.85 13.16
CA ALA A 122 5.52 22.81 14.61
C ALA A 122 6.17 21.56 15.25
N VAL A 123 6.12 20.42 14.56
CA VAL A 123 6.82 19.20 15.01
C VAL A 123 8.30 19.19 14.60
N GLY A 124 8.80 20.20 13.88
CA GLY A 124 10.18 20.26 13.39
C GLY A 124 10.47 19.23 12.28
N GLY A 125 9.45 18.83 11.53
CA GLY A 125 9.59 18.00 10.34
C GLY A 125 9.77 18.86 9.08
N GLU A 126 10.30 18.25 8.02
CA GLU A 126 10.45 18.90 6.72
C GLU A 126 9.46 18.33 5.70
N ARG A 127 8.98 19.21 4.82
CA ARG A 127 8.12 18.79 3.71
C ARG A 127 8.99 18.01 2.74
N VAL A 128 8.73 16.73 2.63
CA VAL A 128 9.32 15.90 1.61
C VAL A 128 8.57 16.22 0.32
N PRO A 129 9.25 16.65 -0.76
CA PRO A 129 8.61 16.80 -2.05
C PRO A 129 7.86 15.51 -2.34
N GLU A 130 6.62 15.61 -2.84
CA GLU A 130 5.92 14.44 -3.33
C GLU A 130 6.82 13.81 -4.38
N VAL A 131 7.58 12.77 -3.99
CA VAL A 131 8.17 11.87 -4.94
C VAL A 131 6.94 11.34 -5.62
N VAL A 132 6.69 11.80 -6.84
CA VAL A 132 5.68 11.23 -7.72
C VAL A 132 6.10 9.78 -7.80
N ALA A 133 5.56 8.96 -6.89
CA ALA A 133 5.74 7.54 -6.91
C ALA A 133 5.25 7.21 -8.30
N THR A 134 6.17 6.81 -9.18
CA THR A 134 5.80 6.23 -10.46
C THR A 134 4.71 5.25 -10.12
N ASN A 135 3.50 5.52 -10.63
CA ASN A 135 2.27 4.89 -10.18
C ASN A 135 2.59 3.42 -9.87
N PRO A 136 2.41 2.93 -8.62
CA PRO A 136 2.93 1.62 -8.23
C PRO A 136 2.43 0.52 -9.17
N VAL A 137 1.25 0.71 -9.77
CA VAL A 137 0.69 -0.13 -10.83
C VAL A 137 1.43 0.01 -12.17
N ARG A 138 1.90 1.20 -12.53
CA ARG A 138 2.78 1.43 -13.69
C ARG A 138 4.15 0.76 -13.52
N GLU A 139 4.77 0.83 -12.35
CA GLU A 139 6.01 0.09 -12.07
C GLU A 139 5.78 -1.42 -11.97
N GLU A 140 4.62 -1.84 -11.45
CA GLU A 140 4.18 -3.23 -11.50
C GLU A 140 4.01 -3.70 -12.95
N VAL A 141 3.32 -2.94 -13.81
CA VAL A 141 3.17 -3.21 -15.25
C VAL A 141 4.52 -3.27 -15.96
N LYS A 142 5.45 -2.37 -15.62
CA LYS A 142 6.81 -2.39 -16.17
C LYS A 142 7.56 -3.66 -15.77
N ARG A 143 7.53 -4.03 -14.49
CA ARG A 143 8.12 -5.28 -13.98
C ARG A 143 7.50 -6.50 -14.63
N TRP A 144 6.17 -6.53 -14.79
CA TRP A 144 5.47 -7.61 -15.46
C TRP A 144 5.82 -7.73 -16.93
N ARG A 145 5.98 -6.60 -17.63
CA ARG A 145 6.45 -6.59 -19.01
C ARG A 145 7.85 -7.15 -19.15
N GLU A 146 8.76 -6.76 -18.25
CA GLU A 146 10.13 -7.27 -18.21
C GLU A 146 10.16 -8.77 -17.90
N PHE A 147 9.31 -9.22 -16.97
CA PHE A 147 9.11 -10.63 -16.61
C PHE A 147 8.56 -11.45 -17.79
N ALA A 148 7.50 -10.97 -18.45
CA ALA A 148 6.84 -11.69 -19.55
C ALA A 148 7.76 -11.90 -20.77
N ARG A 149 8.71 -10.99 -21.00
CA ARG A 149 9.74 -11.15 -22.05
C ARG A 149 10.63 -12.37 -21.82
N GLN A 150 10.70 -12.90 -20.61
CA GLN A 150 11.50 -14.08 -20.27
C GLN A 150 10.76 -15.40 -20.50
N TYR A 151 9.44 -15.40 -20.79
CA TYR A 151 8.66 -16.64 -20.91
C TYR A 151 9.24 -17.68 -21.87
N PRO A 152 9.65 -17.33 -23.12
CA PRO A 152 10.21 -18.34 -24.03
C PRO A 152 11.46 -19.01 -23.46
N ARG A 153 12.35 -18.22 -22.86
CA ARG A 153 13.57 -18.73 -22.22
C ARG A 153 13.24 -19.63 -21.03
N TRP A 154 12.26 -19.24 -20.22
CA TRP A 154 11.87 -20.02 -19.04
C TRP A 154 11.17 -21.32 -19.39
N ILE A 155 10.28 -21.35 -20.38
CA ILE A 155 9.63 -22.60 -20.80
C ILE A 155 10.69 -23.61 -21.20
N ARG A 156 11.68 -23.19 -22.00
CA ARG A 156 12.80 -24.04 -22.40
C ARG A 156 13.58 -24.58 -21.21
N VAL A 157 14.04 -23.70 -20.32
CA VAL A 157 14.83 -24.08 -19.13
C VAL A 157 14.03 -24.97 -18.17
N VAL A 158 12.72 -24.73 -18.03
CA VAL A 158 11.83 -25.48 -17.13
C VAL A 158 11.53 -26.89 -17.67
N LYS A 159 11.33 -27.02 -18.98
CA LYS A 159 11.11 -28.33 -19.63
C LYS A 159 12.39 -29.14 -19.77
N GLU A 160 13.53 -28.49 -20.00
CA GLU A 160 14.83 -29.13 -20.20
C GLU A 160 15.50 -29.61 -18.90
N ARG A 161 14.74 -29.76 -17.79
CA ARG A 161 15.21 -30.23 -16.47
C ARG A 161 16.11 -31.46 -16.57
N LYS A 162 17.40 -31.23 -16.83
CA LYS A 162 18.51 -32.14 -16.56
C LYS A 162 19.01 -31.69 -15.21
N GLY A 163 18.75 -32.49 -14.18
CA GLY A 163 19.17 -32.17 -12.82
C GLY A 163 20.64 -31.74 -12.80
N GLY A 164 20.91 -30.53 -12.30
CA GLY A 164 22.28 -29.99 -12.17
C GLY A 164 22.51 -28.62 -12.78
N ASP A 165 21.55 -28.02 -13.51
CA ASP A 165 21.78 -26.72 -14.16
C ASP A 165 21.70 -25.55 -13.16
N GLU A 166 22.84 -24.92 -12.87
CA GLU A 166 22.97 -23.73 -12.04
C GLU A 166 22.16 -22.55 -12.59
N GLU A 167 22.00 -22.44 -13.90
CA GLU A 167 21.24 -21.36 -14.54
C GLU A 167 19.73 -21.55 -14.31
N ALA A 168 19.25 -22.79 -14.32
CA ALA A 168 17.88 -23.12 -13.93
C ALA A 168 17.65 -22.79 -12.44
N ASN A 169 18.57 -23.17 -11.54
CA ASN A 169 18.46 -22.83 -10.12
C ASN A 169 18.55 -21.31 -9.84
N ARG A 170 19.28 -20.56 -10.68
CA ARG A 170 19.38 -19.09 -10.61
C ARG A 170 18.13 -18.39 -11.17
N LEU A 171 17.53 -18.93 -12.24
CA LEU A 171 16.30 -18.42 -12.87
C LEU A 171 15.02 -18.93 -12.20
N TRP A 172 15.14 -19.94 -11.33
CA TRP A 172 14.09 -20.50 -10.48
C TRP A 172 14.24 -20.04 -9.02
N PRO A 173 14.30 -18.72 -8.72
CA PRO A 173 14.35 -18.28 -7.34
C PRO A 173 13.00 -18.60 -6.67
N ARG A 174 13.00 -18.71 -5.33
CA ARG A 174 11.78 -18.49 -4.52
C ARG A 174 10.96 -17.29 -5.02
N ALA A 175 11.67 -16.27 -5.51
CA ALA A 175 11.09 -15.10 -6.15
C ALA A 175 10.19 -15.42 -7.36
N PHE A 176 10.39 -16.49 -8.14
CA PHE A 176 9.46 -16.85 -9.23
C PHE A 176 8.06 -17.16 -8.68
N PHE A 177 7.94 -18.04 -7.68
CA PHE A 177 6.66 -18.34 -7.03
C PHE A 177 6.13 -17.15 -6.23
N ASP A 178 7.00 -16.34 -5.61
CA ASP A 178 6.58 -15.13 -4.90
C ASP A 178 6.05 -14.06 -5.88
N HIS A 179 6.68 -13.90 -7.04
CA HIS A 179 6.21 -12.99 -8.10
C HIS A 179 4.91 -13.52 -8.67
N MET A 180 4.83 -14.80 -9.06
CA MET A 180 3.62 -15.42 -9.60
C MET A 180 2.45 -15.37 -8.61
N GLY A 181 2.69 -15.65 -7.33
CA GLY A 181 1.71 -15.50 -6.25
C GLY A 181 1.27 -14.05 -6.05
N ALA A 182 2.20 -13.09 -6.15
CA ALA A 182 1.87 -11.66 -6.13
C ALA A 182 1.07 -11.22 -7.37
N ALA A 183 1.32 -11.82 -8.53
CA ALA A 183 0.57 -11.60 -9.77
C ALA A 183 -0.89 -12.03 -9.58
N VAL A 184 -1.12 -13.24 -9.08
CA VAL A 184 -2.46 -13.82 -9.03
C VAL A 184 -3.27 -13.29 -7.83
N GLY A 185 -2.63 -12.93 -6.71
CA GLY A 185 -3.31 -12.70 -5.42
C GLY A 185 -3.82 -11.29 -5.09
N ARG A 186 -3.37 -10.22 -5.76
CA ARG A 186 -3.73 -8.84 -5.35
C ARG A 186 -4.66 -8.17 -6.37
N GLY A 187 -5.77 -7.56 -6.01
CA GLY A 187 -6.52 -6.74 -7.00
C GLY A 187 -5.70 -5.53 -7.49
N ALA A 188 -5.84 -5.12 -8.76
CA ALA A 188 -5.27 -3.85 -9.23
C ALA A 188 -6.13 -2.70 -8.70
N ARG A 189 -5.73 -2.10 -7.57
CA ARG A 189 -6.41 -0.92 -6.99
C ARG A 189 -6.03 0.35 -7.74
N THR A 190 -6.53 0.48 -8.98
CA THR A 190 -6.37 1.69 -9.79
C THR A 190 -7.66 2.03 -10.53
N ASN A 191 -7.95 3.33 -10.66
CA ASN A 191 -9.05 3.85 -11.48
C ASN A 191 -8.65 4.01 -12.95
N ASP A 192 -7.37 3.81 -13.29
CA ASP A 192 -6.90 3.79 -14.68
C ASP A 192 -7.20 2.43 -15.30
N TRP A 193 -8.24 2.39 -16.13
CA TRP A 193 -8.69 1.18 -16.80
C TRP A 193 -7.62 0.56 -17.70
N LYS A 194 -6.72 1.35 -18.30
CA LYS A 194 -5.63 0.83 -19.16
C LYS A 194 -4.58 0.12 -18.33
N LEU A 195 -4.19 0.71 -17.19
CA LEU A 195 -3.26 0.08 -16.26
C LEU A 195 -3.85 -1.17 -15.63
N ARG A 196 -5.13 -1.11 -15.24
CA ARG A 196 -5.87 -2.27 -14.72
C ARG A 196 -5.91 -3.43 -15.73
N ASN A 197 -6.26 -3.13 -16.98
CA ASN A 197 -6.29 -4.13 -18.06
C ASN A 197 -4.87 -4.68 -18.33
N SER A 198 -3.84 -3.83 -18.32
CA SER A 198 -2.45 -4.28 -18.46
C SER A 198 -2.06 -5.26 -17.35
N VAL A 199 -2.45 -5.00 -16.10
CA VAL A 199 -2.21 -5.93 -14.98
C VAL A 199 -2.95 -7.25 -15.19
N TYR A 200 -4.23 -7.22 -15.59
CA TYR A 200 -4.98 -8.46 -15.87
C TYR A 200 -4.39 -9.27 -17.03
N GLN A 201 -3.95 -8.59 -18.09
CA GLN A 201 -3.28 -9.23 -19.23
C GLN A 201 -2.05 -10.03 -18.77
N TYR A 202 -1.14 -9.40 -18.02
CA TYR A 202 0.08 -10.08 -17.55
C TYR A 202 -0.21 -11.22 -16.58
N ARG A 203 -1.30 -11.16 -15.82
CA ARG A 203 -1.76 -12.27 -14.96
C ARG A 203 -2.28 -13.44 -15.76
N LEU A 204 -3.10 -13.18 -16.77
CA LEU A 204 -3.59 -14.24 -17.66
C LEU A 204 -2.42 -14.93 -18.35
N MET A 205 -1.39 -14.18 -18.76
CA MET A 205 -0.15 -14.74 -19.31
C MET A 205 0.61 -15.60 -18.29
N ALA A 206 0.71 -15.14 -17.03
CA ALA A 206 1.31 -15.92 -15.95
C ALA A 206 0.54 -17.22 -15.64
N VAL A 207 -0.78 -17.17 -15.64
CA VAL A 207 -1.65 -18.35 -15.47
C VAL A 207 -1.50 -19.31 -16.65
N ALA A 208 -1.46 -18.80 -17.88
CA ALA A 208 -1.22 -19.60 -19.08
C ALA A 208 0.13 -20.34 -19.03
N PHE A 209 1.19 -19.66 -18.58
CA PHE A 209 2.50 -20.29 -18.34
C PHE A 209 2.39 -21.42 -17.30
N LEU A 210 1.72 -21.19 -16.15
CA LEU A 210 1.56 -22.21 -15.12
C LEU A 210 0.76 -23.40 -15.61
N LEU A 211 -0.31 -23.17 -16.38
CA LEU A 211 -1.12 -24.24 -16.94
C LEU A 211 -0.31 -25.10 -17.91
N GLY A 212 0.47 -24.47 -18.79
CA GLY A 212 1.34 -25.21 -19.70
C GLY A 212 2.39 -26.03 -18.98
N TRP A 213 2.98 -25.49 -17.90
CA TRP A 213 3.91 -26.24 -17.06
C TRP A 213 3.24 -27.38 -16.28
N TRP A 214 2.12 -27.11 -15.61
CA TRP A 214 1.39 -28.08 -14.77
C TRP A 214 0.86 -29.26 -15.58
N LEU A 215 0.38 -28.99 -16.80
CA LEU A 215 -0.14 -30.01 -17.72
C LEU A 215 0.95 -30.60 -18.62
N ASP A 216 2.21 -30.22 -18.43
CA ASP A 216 3.37 -30.63 -19.23
C ASP A 216 3.19 -30.43 -20.75
N LEU A 217 2.51 -29.35 -21.16
CA LEU A 217 2.25 -29.05 -22.56
C LEU A 217 3.55 -28.71 -23.32
N PRO A 218 3.70 -29.09 -24.60
CA PRO A 218 4.82 -28.66 -25.43
C PRO A 218 5.09 -27.14 -25.38
N GLU A 219 6.33 -26.72 -25.63
CA GLU A 219 6.72 -25.30 -25.62
C GLU A 219 5.79 -24.45 -26.51
N GLU A 220 5.52 -24.94 -27.72
CA GLU A 220 4.63 -24.28 -28.68
C GLU A 220 3.20 -24.11 -28.15
N GLN A 221 2.67 -25.11 -27.45
CA GLN A 221 1.32 -25.06 -26.88
C GLN A 221 1.27 -24.12 -25.67
N THR A 222 2.30 -24.13 -24.82
CA THR A 222 2.41 -23.20 -23.69
C THR A 222 2.53 -21.75 -24.17
N MET A 223 3.36 -21.51 -25.19
CA MET A 223 3.48 -20.20 -25.82
C MET A 223 2.18 -19.75 -26.48
N SER A 224 1.45 -20.65 -27.14
CA SER A 224 0.14 -20.35 -27.72
C SER A 224 -0.88 -19.90 -26.67
N LEU A 225 -0.88 -20.50 -25.48
CA LEU A 225 -1.75 -20.07 -24.37
C LEU A 225 -1.36 -18.68 -23.86
N ILE A 226 -0.06 -18.38 -23.75
CA ILE A 226 0.44 -17.08 -23.33
C ILE A 226 0.07 -16.00 -24.35
N GLU A 227 0.23 -16.27 -25.64
CA GLU A 227 -0.18 -15.35 -26.71
C GLU A 227 -1.69 -15.13 -26.74
N ALA A 228 -2.48 -16.19 -26.53
CA ALA A 228 -3.93 -16.07 -26.43
C ALA A 228 -4.33 -15.16 -25.26
N ALA A 229 -3.68 -15.32 -24.09
CA ALA A 229 -3.84 -14.45 -22.94
C ALA A 229 -3.42 -12.99 -23.24
N GLU A 230 -2.31 -12.79 -23.96
CA GLU A 230 -1.85 -11.46 -24.37
C GLU A 230 -2.87 -10.77 -25.30
N ARG A 231 -3.45 -11.50 -26.26
CA ARG A 231 -4.45 -10.98 -27.21
C ARG A 231 -5.74 -10.51 -26.55
N THR A 232 -6.09 -11.04 -25.37
CA THR A 232 -7.24 -10.54 -24.59
C THR A 232 -7.06 -9.08 -24.14
N ARG A 233 -5.81 -8.56 -24.10
CA ARG A 233 -5.49 -7.23 -23.56
C ARG A 233 -6.01 -7.01 -22.13
N GLY A 234 -6.24 -8.08 -21.38
CA GLY A 234 -6.83 -8.03 -20.04
C GLY A 234 -8.31 -7.61 -20.03
N GLU A 235 -8.96 -7.57 -21.20
CA GLU A 235 -10.40 -7.51 -21.33
C GLU A 235 -10.94 -8.89 -20.97
N VAL A 236 -11.09 -9.12 -19.67
CA VAL A 236 -11.96 -10.19 -19.17
C VAL A 236 -13.37 -9.69 -19.43
N ASN A 237 -13.82 -9.76 -20.69
CA ASN A 237 -15.24 -9.83 -20.96
C ASN A 237 -15.76 -10.88 -19.99
N ALA A 238 -16.67 -10.50 -19.10
CA ALA A 238 -17.32 -11.42 -18.18
C ALA A 238 -17.60 -12.67 -18.99
N ILE A 239 -16.95 -13.78 -18.63
CA ILE A 239 -17.01 -15.04 -19.33
C ILE A 239 -18.51 -15.27 -19.58
N GLN A 240 -18.96 -14.99 -20.81
CA GLN A 240 -20.23 -15.46 -21.28
C GLN A 240 -20.00 -16.95 -21.34
N TYR A 241 -20.41 -17.59 -20.24
CA TYR A 241 -20.61 -19.02 -20.05
C TYR A 241 -20.14 -19.85 -21.24
N LEU A 242 -18.90 -20.31 -21.18
CA LEU A 242 -18.53 -21.54 -21.88
C LEU A 242 -19.28 -22.67 -21.18
N GLY A 243 -20.41 -23.06 -21.76
CA GLY A 243 -21.14 -24.29 -21.47
C GLY A 243 -22.56 -24.07 -20.99
N THR A 244 -23.51 -23.98 -21.92
CA THR A 244 -24.49 -25.05 -22.18
C THR A 244 -25.36 -24.66 -23.39
N GLU A 245 -25.06 -25.20 -24.55
CA GLU A 245 -26.06 -25.89 -25.39
C GLU A 245 -25.37 -27.21 -25.79
N PRO A 246 -26.02 -28.39 -25.67
CA PRO A 246 -27.37 -28.64 -26.20
C PRO A 246 -28.33 -29.46 -25.30
N ASP A 247 -29.63 -29.22 -25.47
CA ASP A 247 -30.61 -30.21 -25.94
C ASP A 247 -31.72 -29.46 -26.71
#